data_AF-A0A519SWK3-F1
#
_entry.id   AF-A0A519SWK3-F1
#
_cell.length_a   1.000
_cell.length_b   1.000
_cell.length_c   1.000
_cell.angle_alpha   90.00
_cell.angle_beta   90.00
_cell.angle_gamma   90.00
#
_symmetry.space_group_name_H-M   'P 1'
#
loop_
_entity.id
_entity.type
_entity.pdbx_description
1 polymer ?
#
loop_
_entity_poly.entity_id
_entity_poly.type
_entity_poly.pdbx_seq_one_letter_code
_entity_poly.pdbx_strand_id
1 'polypeptide(L)' 'MAGYTHIAKFYGIPCYFNENTMDVKGTNKFYDFLIDARLLVEDHFPSDSGFRIELIKNI' A
#
# COMPACT_ATOMS: atom_id res chain seq x y z
N MET A 1 3.51 14.36 -8.51
CA MET A 1 3.97 13.14 -7.82
C MET A 1 5.04 13.53 -6.80
N ALA A 2 4.62 14.21 -5.72
CA ALA A 2 5.54 14.71 -4.71
C ALA A 2 5.07 14.17 -3.36
N GLY A 3 5.83 13.26 -2.76
CA GLY A 3 5.50 12.64 -1.48
C GLY A 3 6.04 11.22 -1.36
N TYR A 4 5.77 10.35 -2.34
CA TYR A 4 6.14 8.93 -2.26
C TYR A 4 7.62 8.70 -2.54
N THR A 5 8.29 8.01 -1.62
CA THR A 5 9.73 7.69 -1.69
C THR A 5 9.99 6.30 -2.27
N HIS A 6 9.03 5.37 -2.17
CA HIS A 6 9.25 3.98 -2.54
C HIS A 6 8.15 3.46 -3.46
N ILE A 7 8.52 2.56 -4.37
CA ILE A 7 7.57 1.64 -5.01
C ILE A 7 7.51 0.40 -4.15
N ALA A 8 6.31 0.06 -3.72
CA ALA A 8 6.01 -1.10 -2.89
C ALA A 8 4.92 -1.97 -3.54
N LYS A 9 4.68 -3.12 -2.94
CA LYS A 9 3.58 -4.03 -3.24
C LYS A 9 2.81 -4.29 -1.97
N PHE A 10 1.56 -3.85 -1.91
CA PHE A 10 0.64 -4.18 -0.83
C PHE A 10 -0.08 -5.48 -1.22
N TYR A 11 0.28 -6.61 -0.60
CA TYR A 11 -0.28 -7.94 -0.96
C TYR A 11 -0.20 -8.25 -2.47
N GLY A 12 0.93 -7.94 -3.11
CA GLY A 12 1.15 -8.12 -4.55
C GLY A 12 0.56 -7.01 -5.44
N ILE A 13 -0.18 -6.06 -4.88
CA ILE A 13 -0.74 -4.91 -5.60
C ILE A 13 0.32 -3.80 -5.67
N PRO A 14 0.74 -3.35 -6.86
CA PRO A 14 1.75 -2.30 -7.00
C PRO A 14 1.22 -0.96 -6.47
N CYS A 15 1.91 -0.44 -5.46
CA CYS A 15 1.59 0.81 -4.78
C CYS A 15 2.82 1.71 -4.66
N TYR A 16 2.57 2.99 -4.47
CA TYR A 16 3.55 3.95 -4.01
C TYR A 16 3.46 4.01 -2.49
N PHE A 17 4.61 3.95 -1.84
CA PHE A 17 4.72 4.03 -0.39
C PHE A 17 5.58 5.23 -0.01
N ASN A 18 5.12 5.98 0.98
CA ASN A 18 5.88 7.05 1.58
C ASN A 18 6.25 6.66 3.01
N GLU A 19 7.53 6.38 3.25
CA GLU A 19 8.03 6.06 4.59
C GLU A 19 7.87 7.24 5.57
N ASN A 20 7.96 8.48 5.09
CA ASN A 20 7.93 9.66 5.97
C ASN A 20 6.54 9.94 6.52
N THR A 21 5.49 9.67 5.74
CA THR A 21 4.09 9.88 6.16
C THR A 21 3.36 8.57 6.44
N MET A 22 4.02 7.43 6.21
CA MET A 22 3.43 6.08 6.20
C MET A 22 2.23 5.95 5.24
N ASP A 23 2.19 6.79 4.19
CA ASP A 23 1.08 6.84 3.23
C ASP A 23 1.28 5.78 2.14
N VAL A 24 0.23 5.03 1.83
CA VAL A 24 0.19 4.04 0.75
C VAL A 24 -0.82 4.50 -0.28
N LYS A 25 -0.41 4.58 -1.54
CA LYS A 25 -1.28 4.95 -2.65
C LYS A 25 -1.19 3.97 -3.80
N GLY A 26 -2.30 3.67 -4.44
CA GLY A 26 -2.29 2.83 -5.63
C GLY A 26 -1.53 3.49 -6.78
N THR A 27 -0.86 2.68 -7.61
CA THR A 27 -0.20 3.18 -8.83
C THR A 27 -1.18 3.76 -9.86
N ASN A 28 -2.45 3.35 -9.79
CA ASN A 28 -3.58 3.85 -10.58
C ASN A 28 -4.86 3.85 -9.72
N LYS A 29 -5.91 4.58 -10.13
CA LYS A 29 -7.21 4.63 -9.41
C LYS A 29 -7.81 3.26 -9.08
N PHE A 30 -7.63 2.27 -9.95
CA PHE A 30 -8.10 0.90 -9.71
C PHE A 30 -7.34 0.22 -8.57
N TYR A 31 -6.01 0.33 -8.56
CA TYR A 31 -5.18 -0.21 -7.48
C TYR A 31 -5.38 0.55 -6.18
N ASP A 32 -5.65 1.85 -6.26
CA ASP A 32 -5.99 2.69 -5.13
C ASP A 32 -7.23 2.16 -4.42
N PHE A 33 -8.30 1.93 -5.18
CA PHE A 33 -9.52 1.32 -4.67
C PHE A 33 -9.32 -0.09 -4.11
N LEU A 34 -8.51 -0.93 -4.76
CA LEU A 34 -8.21 -2.27 -4.25
C LEU A 34 -7.44 -2.25 -2.93
N ILE A 35 -6.48 -1.35 -2.79
CA ILE A 35 -5.70 -1.18 -1.56
C ILE A 35 -6.61 -0.68 -0.44
N ASP A 36 -7.43 0.34 -0.72
CA ASP A 36 -8.37 0.91 0.26
C ASP A 36 -9.40 -0.13 0.72
N ALA A 37 -10.01 -0.86 -0.23
CA ALA A 37 -10.93 -1.96 0.08
C ALA A 37 -10.23 -3.08 0.88
N ARG A 38 -8.97 -3.39 0.59
CA ARG A 38 -8.22 -4.42 1.31
C ARG A 38 -7.84 -3.97 2.72
N LEU A 39 -7.44 -2.71 2.90
CA LEU A 39 -7.22 -2.07 4.19
C LEU A 39 -8.49 -2.13 5.05
N LEU A 40 -9.64 -1.82 4.45
CA LEU A 40 -10.93 -1.89 5.12
C LEU A 40 -11.31 -3.34 5.51
N VAL A 41 -11.00 -4.32 4.66
CA VAL A 41 -11.20 -5.74 4.99
C VAL A 41 -10.26 -6.20 6.12
N GLU A 42 -8.99 -5.79 6.14
CA GLU A 42 -8.05 -6.11 7.22
C GLU A 42 -8.39 -5.39 8.53
N ASP A 43 -8.93 -4.16 8.48
CA ASP A 43 -9.44 -3.44 9.64
C ASP A 43 -10.66 -4.15 10.26
N HIS A 44 -11.57 -4.65 9.40
CA HIS A 44 -12.76 -5.36 9.84
C HIS A 44 -12.51 -6.83 10.24
N PHE A 45 -11.52 -7.47 9.61
CA PHE A 45 -11.06 -8.82 9.87
C PHE A 45 -9.55 -8.79 10.12
N PRO A 46 -9.11 -8.44 11.35
CA PRO A 46 -7.71 -8.37 11.69
C PRO A 46 -7.10 -9.75 11.54
N SER A 47 -6.40 -9.97 10.43
CA SER A 47 -5.58 -11.16 10.26
C SER A 47 -4.33 -10.98 11.11
N ASP A 48 -4.03 -11.97 11.95
CA ASP A 48 -2.90 -12.02 12.89
C ASP A 48 -1.52 -11.79 12.22
N SER A 49 -1.45 -11.78 10.90
CA SER A 49 -0.22 -11.67 10.10
C SER A 49 0.27 -10.24 9.85
N GLY A 50 -0.50 -9.21 10.20
CA GLY A 50 -0.12 -7.80 9.97
C GLY A 50 -0.02 -7.41 8.48
N PHE A 51 0.10 -6.11 8.22
CA PHE A 51 0.15 -5.58 6.85
C PHE A 51 1.40 -6.05 6.09
N ARG A 52 1.22 -6.86 5.04
CA ARG A 52 2.30 -7.27 4.14
C ARG A 52 2.56 -6.21 3.07
N ILE A 53 3.53 -5.34 3.35
CA ILE A 53 4.07 -4.35 2.41
C ILE A 53 5.46 -4.80 1.96
N GLU A 54 5.57 -5.21 0.70
CA GLU A 54 6.85 -5.56 0.08
C GLU A 54 7.44 -4.33 -0.61
N LEU A 55 8.50 -3.75 -0.04
CA LEU A 55 9.24 -2.66 -0.67
C LEU A 55 10.01 -3.21 -1.88
N ILE A 56 9.73 -2.71 -3.08
CA ILE A 56 10.35 -3.20 -4.31
C ILE A 56 11.60 -2.37 -4.64
N LYS A 57 11.47 -1.04 -4.55
CA LYS A 57 12.52 -0.13 -5.01
C LYS A 57 12.36 1.26 -4.39
N ASN A 58 13.48 1.87 -4.03
CA ASN A 58 13.56 3.28 -3.65
C ASN A 58 13.57 4.16 -4.91
N ILE A 59 12.83 5.26 -4.93
CA ILE A 59 12.62 6.14 -6.09
C ILE A 59 13.52 7.37 -5.97
#